data_AF-A0A935MBB5-F1
#
_entry.id   AF-A0A935MBB5-F1
#
_cell.length_a   1.000
_cell.length_b   1.000
_cell.length_c   1.000
_cell.angle_alpha   90.00
_cell.angle_beta   90.00
_cell.angle_gamma   90.00
#
_symmetry.space_group_name_H-M   'P 1'
#
loop_
_entity.id
_entity.type
_entity.pdbx_description
1 polymer ?
#
loop_
_entity_poly.entity_id
_entity_poly.type
_entity_poly.pdbx_seq_one_letter_code
_entity_poly.pdbx_strand_id
1 'polypeptide(L)'
;MDKSTTLKALGIAIAVIQILDIILHAATDQLEVIRVVANMILLLWLAVAASGRVGAIFLSIAIGSIGLYLLLNLVFLAREGLTNAGQGGGLRVTLFALVFLTVTLSTALTFIYNKRSPA
;
A
#
# COMPACT_ATOMS: atom_id res chain seq x y z
N MET A 1 -9.75 -15.96 16.06
CA MET A 1 -8.81 -14.84 16.29
C MET A 1 -9.63 -13.61 16.63
N ASP A 2 -9.27 -12.86 17.67
CA ASP A 2 -9.99 -11.64 18.02
C ASP A 2 -9.73 -10.54 16.97
N LYS A 3 -10.65 -9.58 16.87
CA LYS A 3 -10.58 -8.51 15.85
C LYS A 3 -9.34 -7.62 16.00
N SER A 4 -8.83 -7.46 17.23
CA SER A 4 -7.61 -6.67 17.49
C SER A 4 -6.39 -7.35 16.88
N THR A 5 -6.22 -8.65 17.10
CA THR A 5 -5.14 -9.43 16.47
C THR A 5 -5.28 -9.45 14.95
N THR A 6 -6.51 -9.50 14.42
CA THR A 6 -6.75 -9.43 12.97
C THR A 6 -6.30 -8.11 12.36
N LEU A 7 -6.62 -6.97 12.97
CA LEU A 7 -6.18 -5.65 12.50
C LEU A 7 -4.66 -5.52 12.53
N LYS A 8 -4.01 -6.01 13.60
CA LYS A 8 -2.55 -6.02 13.69
C LYS A 8 -1.93 -6.89 12.60
N ALA A 9 -2.45 -8.10 12.39
CA ALA A 9 -1.96 -9.01 11.36
C ALA A 9 -2.08 -8.40 9.96
N LEU A 10 -3.22 -7.77 9.65
CA LEU A 10 -3.42 -7.06 8.38
C LEU A 10 -2.43 -5.90 8.22
N GLY A 11 -2.26 -5.06 9.25
CA GLY A 11 -1.33 -3.94 9.21
C GLY A 11 0.11 -4.40 8.99
N ILE A 12 0.54 -5.45 9.69
CA ILE A 12 1.87 -6.05 9.51
C ILE A 12 2.03 -6.63 8.10
N ALA A 13 1.03 -7.36 7.60
CA ALA A 13 1.08 -7.94 6.26
C ALA A 13 1.23 -6.85 5.18
N ILE A 14 0.44 -5.77 5.26
CA ILE A 14 0.54 -4.65 4.32
C ILE A 14 1.93 -4.01 4.41
N ALA A 15 2.43 -3.75 5.63
CA ALA A 15 3.75 -3.15 5.83
C ALA A 15 4.87 -4.03 5.25
N VAL A 16 4.83 -5.35 5.46
CA VAL A 16 5.78 -6.30 4.89
C VAL A 16 5.74 -6.23 3.35
N ILE A 17 4.55 -6.19 2.75
CA ILE A 17 4.43 -6.05 1.29
C ILE A 17 5.09 -4.76 0.80
N GLN A 18 4.85 -3.62 1.46
CA GLN A 18 5.42 -2.34 1.03
C GLN A 18 6.95 -2.35 1.13
N ILE A 19 7.49 -2.90 2.23
CA ILE A 19 8.93 -3.00 2.46
C ILE A 19 9.56 -3.93 1.43
N LEU A 20 8.97 -5.08 1.16
CA LEU A 20 9.45 -6.02 0.14
C LEU A 20 9.46 -5.37 -1.25
N ASP A 21 8.42 -4.61 -1.60
CA ASP A 21 8.38 -3.89 -2.89
C ASP A 21 9.55 -2.91 -3.02
N ILE A 22 9.79 -2.07 -2.01
CA ILE A 22 10.93 -1.13 -1.96
C ILE A 22 12.27 -1.87 -2.05
N ILE A 23 12.43 -2.98 -1.33
CA ILE A 23 13.67 -3.78 -1.38
C ILE A 23 13.88 -4.35 -2.78
N LEU A 24 12.84 -4.89 -3.42
CA LEU A 24 12.95 -5.45 -4.77
C LEU A 24 13.42 -4.40 -5.78
N HIS A 25 12.93 -3.17 -5.66
CA HIS A 25 13.42 -2.05 -6.48
C HIS A 25 14.88 -1.71 -6.27
N ALA A 26 15.28 -1.58 -5.01
CA ALA A 26 16.65 -1.27 -4.65
C ALA A 26 17.61 -2.39 -5.09
N ALA A 27 17.19 -3.65 -4.94
CA ALA A 27 17.99 -4.81 -5.28
C ALA A 27 18.13 -5.05 -6.79
N THR A 28 17.19 -4.54 -7.61
CA THR A 28 17.20 -4.71 -9.07
C THR A 28 17.79 -3.51 -9.81
N ASP A 29 18.35 -2.54 -9.10
CA ASP A 29 18.84 -1.25 -9.64
C ASP A 29 17.77 -0.51 -10.49
N GLN A 30 16.50 -0.80 -10.21
CA GLN A 30 15.32 -0.21 -10.84
C GLN A 30 14.59 0.63 -9.79
N LEU A 31 15.31 1.63 -9.28
CA LEU A 31 14.76 2.59 -8.31
C LEU A 31 13.76 3.52 -8.99
N GLU A 32 12.53 3.02 -9.09
CA GLU A 32 11.38 3.75 -9.59
C GLU A 32 10.84 4.62 -8.45
N VAL A 33 11.38 5.84 -8.31
CA VAL A 33 11.13 6.77 -7.18
C VAL A 33 9.63 6.93 -6.87
N ILE A 34 8.78 6.97 -7.90
CA ILE A 34 7.32 7.13 -7.74
C ILE A 34 6.72 5.95 -6.97
N ARG A 35 7.16 4.70 -7.23
CA ARG A 35 6.70 3.51 -6.50
C ARG A 35 7.20 3.53 -5.05
N VAL A 36 8.46 3.90 -4.83
CA VAL A 36 9.01 4.02 -3.47
C VAL A 36 8.19 5.02 -2.65
N VAL A 37 7.91 6.20 -3.22
CA VAL A 37 7.09 7.22 -2.57
C VAL A 37 5.66 6.72 -2.31
N ALA A 38 5.05 6.02 -3.27
CA ALA A 38 3.72 5.42 -3.08
C ALA A 38 3.72 4.45 -1.88
N ASN A 39 4.67 3.52 -1.82
CA ASN A 39 4.81 2.56 -0.72
C ASN A 39 5.05 3.27 0.63
N MET A 40 5.86 4.34 0.65
CA MET A 40 6.10 5.14 1.86
C MET A 40 4.83 5.80 2.39
N ILE A 41 3.93 6.28 1.52
CA ILE A 41 2.65 6.87 1.94
C ILE A 41 1.80 5.85 2.71
N LEU A 42 1.74 4.60 2.24
CA LEU A 42 1.01 3.56 2.98
C LEU A 42 1.70 3.18 4.28
N LEU A 43 3.03 3.11 4.33
CA LEU A 43 3.76 2.87 5.57
C LEU A 43 3.51 3.97 6.61
N LEU A 44 3.51 5.23 6.18
CA LEU A 44 3.19 6.37 7.05
C LEU A 44 1.75 6.30 7.54
N TRP A 45 0.80 5.98 6.66
CA TRP A 45 -0.59 5.77 7.06
C TRP A 45 -0.74 4.66 8.10
N LEU A 46 -0.08 3.51 7.90
CA LEU A 46 -0.09 2.41 8.86
C LEU A 46 0.53 2.79 10.21
N ALA A 47 1.62 3.56 10.22
CA ALA A 47 2.22 4.07 11.44
C ALA A 47 1.25 4.99 12.21
N VAL A 48 0.58 5.89 11.48
CA VAL A 48 -0.47 6.75 12.06
C VAL A 48 -1.63 5.92 12.58
N ALA A 49 -2.11 4.92 11.84
CA ALA A 49 -3.16 4.00 12.25
C ALA A 49 -2.80 3.24 13.54
N ALA A 50 -1.55 2.75 13.62
CA ALA A 50 -1.03 2.02 14.77
C ALA A 50 -0.88 2.89 16.02
N SER A 51 -0.73 4.21 15.88
CA SER A 51 -0.63 5.15 17.02
C SER A 51 -1.92 5.23 17.85
N GLY A 52 -3.06 4.82 17.29
CA GLY A 52 -4.37 4.91 17.93
C GLY A 52 -4.93 6.34 18.05
N ARG A 53 -4.25 7.35 17.51
CA ARG A 53 -4.59 8.78 17.69
C ARG A 53 -5.56 9.36 16.64
N VAL A 54 -5.98 8.55 15.67
CA VAL A 54 -6.73 9.02 14.49
C VAL A 54 -8.25 9.02 14.64
N GLY A 55 -8.79 8.33 15.66
CA GLY A 55 -10.20 8.41 16.06
C GLY A 55 -11.20 8.49 14.90
N ALA A 56 -12.05 9.52 14.92
CA ALA A 56 -13.13 9.74 13.96
C ALA A 56 -12.67 10.07 12.52
N ILE A 57 -11.44 10.57 12.33
CA ILE A 57 -10.92 10.96 11.01
C ILE A 57 -10.19 9.81 10.29
N PHE A 58 -10.11 8.63 10.92
CA PHE A 58 -9.40 7.48 10.38
C PHE A 58 -9.85 7.12 8.95
N LEU A 59 -11.17 7.09 8.71
CA LEU A 59 -11.73 6.71 7.40
C LEU A 59 -11.26 7.68 6.30
N SER A 60 -11.30 8.99 6.56
CA SER A 60 -10.87 10.01 5.59
C SER A 60 -9.37 9.88 5.28
N ILE A 61 -8.54 9.66 6.30
CA ILE A 61 -7.10 9.47 6.12
C ILE A 61 -6.82 8.18 5.33
N ALA A 62 -7.54 7.09 5.62
CA ALA A 62 -7.40 5.84 4.90
C ALA A 62 -7.77 5.99 3.42
N ILE A 63 -8.92 6.60 3.11
CA ILE A 63 -9.34 6.88 1.73
C ILE A 63 -8.30 7.73 1.01
N GLY A 64 -7.83 8.82 1.65
CA GLY A 64 -6.80 9.69 1.08
C GLY A 64 -5.48 8.95 0.81
N SER A 65 -5.03 8.12 1.74
CA SER A 65 -3.75 7.39 1.64
C SER A 65 -3.81 6.30 0.58
N ILE A 66 -4.88 5.50 0.55
CA ILE A 66 -5.10 4.45 -0.45
C ILE A 66 -5.29 5.07 -1.84
N GLY A 67 -6.06 6.16 -1.92
CA GLY A 67 -6.28 6.89 -3.17
C GLY A 67 -4.99 7.49 -3.73
N LEU A 68 -4.18 8.13 -2.89
CA LEU A 68 -2.89 8.68 -3.30
C LEU A 68 -1.90 7.59 -3.72
N TYR A 69 -1.86 6.46 -2.98
CA TYR A 69 -1.07 5.28 -3.38
C TYR A 69 -1.45 4.78 -4.78
N LEU A 70 -2.75 4.63 -5.04
CA LEU A 70 -3.27 4.22 -6.35
C LEU A 70 -2.91 5.22 -7.44
N LEU A 71 -3.13 6.51 -7.18
CA LEU A 71 -2.83 7.58 -8.13
C LEU A 71 -1.34 7.56 -8.52
N LEU A 72 -0.44 7.43 -7.55
CA LEU A 72 1.00 7.39 -7.83
C LEU A 72 1.39 6.15 -8.63
N ASN A 73 0.80 4.98 -8.36
CA ASN A 73 1.01 3.79 -9.17
C ASN A 73 0.46 3.94 -10.61
N LEU A 74 -0.64 4.66 -10.79
CA LEU A 74 -1.16 4.99 -12.14
C LEU A 74 -0.25 5.99 -12.86
N VAL A 75 0.25 7.01 -12.17
CA VAL A 75 1.23 7.97 -12.72
C VAL A 75 2.51 7.24 -13.12
N PHE A 76 2.97 6.30 -12.30
CA PHE A 76 4.10 5.44 -12.62
C PHE A 76 3.86 4.66 -13.92
N LEU A 77 2.72 3.97 -14.05
CA LEU A 77 2.37 3.22 -15.26
C LEU A 77 2.26 4.12 -16.50
N ALA A 78 1.74 5.34 -16.34
CA ALA A 78 1.64 6.31 -17.44
C ALA A 78 3.03 6.78 -17.93
N ARG A 79 4.04 6.78 -17.06
CA ARG A 79 5.41 7.19 -17.40
C ARG A 79 6.26 6.04 -17.92
N GLU A 80 6.17 4.89 -17.27
CA GLU A 80 7.11 3.76 -17.47
C GLU A 80 6.48 2.59 -18.25
N GLY A 81 5.20 2.71 -18.62
CA GLY A 81 4.46 1.73 -19.40
C GLY A 81 4.03 0.48 -18.64
N LEU A 82 3.25 -0.38 -19.32
CA LEU A 82 2.69 -1.62 -18.76
C LEU A 82 3.68 -2.81 -18.78
N THR A 83 4.87 -2.63 -19.36
CA THR A 83 5.89 -3.67 -19.52
C THR A 83 7.21 -3.27 -18.85
N ASN A 84 7.98 -4.26 -18.38
CA ASN A 84 9.32 -4.08 -17.83
C ASN A 84 10.35 -4.12 -18.96
N ALA A 85 10.61 -2.99 -19.61
CA ALA A 85 11.64 -2.90 -20.66
C ALA A 85 13.02 -3.39 -20.16
N GLY A 86 13.39 -3.05 -18.92
CA GLY A 86 14.64 -3.47 -18.28
C GLY A 86 14.70 -4.94 -17.84
N GLN A 87 13.63 -5.72 -18.00
CA GLN A 87 13.58 -7.15 -17.64
C GLN A 87 13.06 -8.01 -18.81
N GLY A 88 13.47 -7.69 -20.04
CA GLY A 88 13.12 -8.47 -21.23
C GLY A 88 11.72 -8.17 -21.81
N GLY A 89 11.09 -7.06 -21.41
CA GLY A 89 9.86 -6.56 -22.03
C GLY A 89 8.56 -7.24 -21.59
N GLY A 90 8.60 -8.14 -20.59
CA GLY A 90 7.41 -8.79 -20.05
C GLY A 90 6.46 -7.81 -19.35
N LEU A 91 5.18 -8.19 -19.22
CA LEU A 91 4.20 -7.40 -18.45
C LEU A 91 4.65 -7.21 -16.99
N ARG A 92 4.30 -6.07 -16.39
CA ARG A 92 4.60 -5.75 -14.97
C ARG A 92 3.70 -6.52 -14.00
N VAL A 93 3.60 -7.84 -14.15
CA VAL A 93 2.69 -8.72 -13.39
C VAL A 93 2.87 -8.56 -11.88
N THR A 94 4.12 -8.50 -11.41
CA THR A 94 4.43 -8.31 -9.99
C THR A 94 3.85 -7.01 -9.45
N LEU A 95 3.99 -5.90 -10.19
CA LEU A 95 3.39 -4.62 -9.80
C LEU A 95 1.87 -4.73 -9.71
N PHE A 96 1.21 -5.27 -10.74
CA PHE A 96 -0.24 -5.39 -10.73
C PHE A 96 -0.73 -6.25 -9.56
N ALA A 97 -0.06 -7.37 -9.28
CA ALA A 97 -0.38 -8.24 -8.16
C ALA A 97 -0.20 -7.54 -6.81
N LEU A 98 0.91 -6.84 -6.60
CA LEU A 98 1.20 -6.16 -5.34
C LEU A 98 0.29 -4.95 -5.11
N VAL A 99 0.00 -4.16 -6.15
CA VAL A 99 -0.96 -3.04 -6.07
C VAL A 99 -2.36 -3.56 -5.74
N PHE A 100 -2.83 -4.58 -6.46
CA PHE A 100 -4.15 -5.18 -6.22
C PHE A 100 -4.27 -5.74 -4.79
N LEU A 101 -3.27 -6.52 -4.36
CA LEU A 101 -3.25 -7.10 -3.03
C LEU A 101 -3.21 -6.02 -1.94
N THR A 102 -2.36 -5.01 -2.11
CA THR A 102 -2.21 -3.90 -1.16
C THR A 102 -3.52 -3.12 -1.01
N VAL A 103 -4.20 -2.80 -2.11
CA VAL A 103 -5.48 -2.07 -2.08
C VAL A 103 -6.57 -2.92 -1.42
N THR A 104 -6.63 -4.21 -1.74
CA THR A 104 -7.60 -5.14 -1.15
C THR A 104 -7.41 -5.24 0.36
N LEU A 105 -6.18 -5.47 0.83
CA LEU A 105 -5.86 -5.59 2.25
C LEU A 105 -6.07 -4.26 2.99
N SER A 106 -5.68 -3.13 2.40
CA SER A 106 -5.87 -1.81 3.00
C SER A 106 -7.34 -1.44 3.12
N THR A 107 -8.15 -1.79 2.11
CA THR A 107 -9.61 -1.61 2.15
C THR A 107 -10.23 -2.50 3.22
N ALA A 108 -9.81 -3.76 3.33
CA ALA A 108 -10.29 -4.67 4.36
C ALA A 108 -9.93 -4.18 5.77
N LEU A 109 -8.69 -3.73 5.99
CA LEU A 109 -8.25 -3.12 7.25
C LEU A 109 -9.12 -1.91 7.59
N THR A 110 -9.36 -1.04 6.61
CA THR A 110 -10.15 0.19 6.78
C THR A 110 -11.59 -0.14 7.19
N PHE A 111 -12.22 -1.08 6.49
CA PHE A 111 -13.58 -1.53 6.77
C PHE A 111 -13.71 -2.14 8.19
N ILE A 112 -12.79 -3.02 8.57
CA ILE A 112 -12.81 -3.68 9.87
C ILE A 112 -12.57 -2.66 11.00
N TYR A 113 -11.66 -1.71 10.80
CA TYR A 113 -11.37 -0.66 11.78
C TYR A 113 -12.60 0.23 11.99
N ASN A 114 -13.20 0.74 10.91
CA ASN A 114 -14.35 1.65 11.00
C ASN A 114 -15.56 0.99 11.68
N LYS A 115 -15.76 -0.32 11.49
CA LYS A 115 -16.82 -1.07 12.18
C LYS A 115 -16.59 -1.19 13.70
N ARG A 116 -15.35 -1.03 14.19
CA ARG A 116 -15.01 -1.10 15.62
C ARG A 116 -15.19 0.24 16.33
N SER A 117 -14.98 1.33 15.62
CA SER A 117 -15.03 2.70 16.14
C SER A 117 -15.90 3.56 15.21
N PRO A 118 -17.22 3.31 15.18
CA PRO A 118 -18.12 4.19 14.45
C PRO A 118 -17.97 5.61 15.02
N ALA A 119 -17.85 6.59 14.12
CA ALA A 119 -17.84 8.01 14.47
C ALA A 119 -19.12 8.41 15.21
#